data_AF-L8HC83-F1
#
_entry.id   AF-L8HC83-F1
#
_cell.length_a   1.000
_cell.length_b   1.000
_cell.length_c   1.000
_cell.angle_alpha   90.00
_cell.angle_beta   90.00
_cell.angle_gamma   90.00
#
_symmetry.space_group_name_H-M   'P 1'
#
loop_
_entity.id
_entity.type
_entity.pdbx_description
1 polymer ?
#
loop_
_entity_poly.entity_id
_entity_poly.type
_entity_poly.pdbx_seq_one_letter_code
_entity_poly.pdbx_strand_id
1 'polypeptide(L)'
;MCWSKETAACRFNHAFYYVVPPGDVPKYTRPPNVDERSWALAVQQNPDPQRMVPVFAKGFEDLKKRVDEQDAAIKGTRPIFTPLTNAIYHKHQVGTIVKMEAYKRRNMELASRVMKKVETLRALGIPSVPEEEVFRDRLQTLRRELNQPDSSKSRLNEITSLVRMQDEMQDLNYDTIDEENMDKIFQPTSVSVSLIGATIGGTCFTQVLQQQQEGLVRLTEIVMRDLQDTNLMLNSAMGL
;
A
#
# COMPACT_ATOMS: atom_id res chain seq x y z
N MET A 1 -45.55 -26.97 20.05
CA MET A 1 -45.13 -25.99 19.02
C MET A 1 -43.67 -25.59 19.27
N CYS A 2 -42.71 -26.07 18.48
CA CYS A 2 -41.27 -25.84 18.67
C CYS A 2 -40.75 -24.47 18.16
N TRP A 3 -41.66 -23.59 17.75
CA TRP A 3 -41.38 -22.31 17.08
C TRP A 3 -41.71 -21.08 17.95
N SER A 4 -42.29 -21.24 19.14
CA SER A 4 -42.58 -20.12 20.05
C SER A 4 -41.31 -19.67 20.79
N LYS A 5 -41.11 -18.36 20.92
CA LYS A 5 -39.97 -17.75 21.62
C LYS A 5 -40.08 -17.83 23.15
N GLU A 6 -41.31 -17.94 23.65
CA GLU A 6 -41.63 -17.94 25.07
C GLU A 6 -41.30 -19.27 25.73
N THR A 7 -41.32 -20.36 24.96
CA THR A 7 -41.03 -21.69 25.47
C THR A 7 -39.52 -21.96 25.52
N ALA A 8 -39.04 -22.58 26.61
CA ALA A 8 -37.65 -23.01 26.74
C ALA A 8 -37.25 -24.09 25.69
N ALA A 9 -38.23 -24.78 25.09
CA ALA A 9 -38.04 -25.79 24.05
C ALA A 9 -37.96 -25.23 22.61
N CYS A 10 -37.68 -23.93 22.45
CA CYS A 10 -37.51 -23.31 21.13
C CYS A 10 -36.30 -23.92 20.41
N ARG A 11 -36.50 -24.43 19.19
CA ARG A 11 -35.40 -25.03 18.41
C ARG A 11 -34.42 -23.99 17.86
N PHE A 12 -34.88 -22.76 17.66
CA PHE A 12 -34.06 -21.64 17.19
C PHE A 12 -33.47 -20.86 18.37
N ASN A 13 -32.60 -21.52 19.13
CA ASN A 13 -31.92 -20.91 20.26
C ASN A 13 -30.40 -21.04 20.08
N HIS A 14 -29.71 -19.91 19.98
CA HIS A 14 -28.24 -19.89 19.84
C HIS A 14 -27.64 -18.87 20.79
N ALA A 15 -26.52 -19.23 21.43
CA ALA A 15 -25.76 -18.36 22.31
C ALA A 15 -24.72 -17.58 21.51
N PHE A 16 -24.77 -16.26 21.60
CA PHE A 16 -23.74 -15.37 21.08
C PHE A 16 -23.03 -14.67 22.23
N TYR A 17 -21.86 -14.09 21.98
CA TYR A 17 -21.05 -13.45 23.01
C TYR A 17 -20.98 -11.95 22.80
N TYR A 18 -21.36 -11.18 23.83
CA TYR A 18 -21.30 -9.71 23.81
C TYR A 18 -20.13 -9.22 24.63
N VAL A 19 -19.39 -8.25 24.08
CA VAL A 19 -18.27 -7.62 24.77
C VAL A 19 -18.81 -6.63 25.81
N VAL A 20 -18.35 -6.79 27.05
CA VAL A 20 -18.77 -6.04 28.22
C VAL A 20 -17.51 -5.61 28.98
N PRO A 21 -17.50 -4.42 29.62
CA PRO A 21 -16.42 -4.03 30.51
C PRO A 21 -16.18 -5.07 31.61
N PRO A 22 -14.92 -5.34 32.00
CA PRO A 22 -14.59 -6.45 32.89
C PRO A 22 -15.25 -6.38 34.27
N GLY A 23 -15.60 -5.18 34.75
CA GLY A 23 -16.31 -4.99 36.02
C GLY A 23 -17.81 -5.30 35.98
N ASP A 24 -18.40 -5.37 34.79
CA ASP A 24 -19.84 -5.57 34.61
C ASP A 24 -20.20 -7.03 34.31
N VAL A 25 -19.22 -7.87 33.94
CA VAL A 25 -19.43 -9.30 33.65
C VAL A 25 -20.19 -10.03 34.76
N PRO A 26 -19.88 -9.86 36.07
CA PRO A 26 -20.60 -10.56 37.15
C PRO A 26 -22.07 -10.14 37.29
N LYS A 27 -22.48 -9.02 36.69
CA LYS A 27 -23.87 -8.52 36.76
C LYS A 27 -24.82 -9.29 35.84
N TYR A 28 -24.28 -10.01 34.86
CA TYR A 28 -25.07 -10.77 33.90
C TYR A 28 -25.36 -12.17 34.43
N THR A 29 -26.61 -12.41 34.81
CA THR A 29 -27.10 -13.72 35.25
C THR A 29 -27.94 -14.40 34.18
N ARG A 30 -28.17 -15.70 34.35
CA ARG A 30 -29.03 -16.50 33.47
C ARG A 30 -30.42 -15.86 33.31
N PRO A 31 -30.89 -15.60 32.07
CA PRO A 31 -32.25 -15.15 31.82
C PRO A 31 -33.29 -16.22 32.20
N PRO A 32 -34.49 -15.84 32.66
CA PRO A 32 -35.52 -16.79 33.11
C PRO A 32 -35.99 -17.76 32.01
N ASN A 33 -35.90 -17.34 30.75
CA ASN A 33 -36.40 -18.09 29.60
C ASN A 33 -35.36 -19.05 28.99
N VAL A 34 -34.19 -19.23 29.60
CA VAL A 34 -33.09 -20.06 29.08
C VAL A 34 -32.84 -21.26 29.99
N ASP A 35 -32.72 -22.44 29.40
CA ASP A 35 -32.43 -23.68 30.14
C ASP A 35 -31.05 -23.62 30.81
N GLU A 36 -30.96 -24.16 32.03
CA GLU A 36 -29.76 -24.10 32.86
C GLU A 36 -28.58 -24.84 32.23
N ARG A 37 -28.84 -25.99 31.58
CA ARG A 37 -27.79 -26.74 30.88
C ARG A 37 -27.24 -25.95 29.70
N SER A 38 -28.11 -25.32 28.92
CA SER A 38 -27.71 -24.50 27.78
C SER A 38 -26.90 -23.27 28.20
N TRP A 39 -27.27 -22.64 29.33
CA TRP A 39 -26.54 -21.52 29.90
C TRP A 39 -25.15 -21.93 30.39
N ALA A 40 -25.06 -23.01 31.17
CA ALA A 40 -23.79 -23.53 31.67
C ALA A 40 -22.83 -23.89 30.53
N LEU A 41 -23.34 -24.52 29.46
CA LEU A 41 -22.56 -24.82 28.27
C LEU A 41 -22.05 -23.55 27.57
N ALA A 42 -22.89 -22.52 27.42
CA ALA A 42 -22.49 -21.26 26.81
C ALA A 42 -21.44 -20.52 27.65
N VAL A 43 -21.53 -20.56 28.98
CA VAL A 43 -20.49 -19.99 29.86
C VAL A 43 -19.17 -20.76 29.70
N GLN A 44 -19.23 -22.09 29.60
CA GLN A 44 -18.04 -22.93 29.41
C GLN A 44 -17.37 -22.72 28.05
N GLN A 45 -18.15 -22.52 26.99
CA GLN A 45 -17.68 -22.32 25.62
C GLN A 45 -17.33 -20.86 25.29
N ASN A 46 -17.31 -19.99 26.29
CA ASN A 46 -17.03 -18.58 26.09
C ASN A 46 -15.56 -18.34 25.72
N PRO A 47 -15.25 -17.69 24.58
CA PRO A 47 -13.88 -17.42 24.15
C PRO A 47 -13.12 -16.46 25.07
N ASP A 48 -13.80 -15.55 25.77
CA ASP A 48 -13.17 -14.66 26.77
C ASP A 48 -14.10 -14.42 27.97
N PRO A 49 -13.99 -15.24 29.03
CA PRO A 49 -14.81 -15.10 30.23
C PRO A 49 -14.65 -13.78 31.00
N GLN A 50 -13.59 -13.02 30.75
CA GLN A 50 -13.32 -11.76 31.47
C GLN A 50 -13.97 -10.54 30.80
N ARG A 51 -14.31 -10.65 29.51
CA ARG A 51 -14.86 -9.52 28.73
C ARG A 51 -16.08 -9.87 27.92
N MET A 52 -16.49 -11.14 27.86
CA MET A 52 -17.64 -11.55 27.08
C MET A 52 -18.68 -12.25 27.93
N VAL A 53 -19.95 -12.00 27.62
CA VAL A 53 -21.10 -12.64 28.28
C VAL A 53 -22.00 -13.33 27.24
N PRO A 54 -22.54 -14.52 27.55
CA PRO A 54 -23.44 -15.22 26.64
C PRO A 54 -24.82 -14.55 26.62
N VAL A 55 -25.31 -14.25 25.43
CA VAL A 55 -26.62 -13.68 25.15
C VAL A 55 -27.32 -14.57 24.14
N PHE A 56 -28.46 -15.12 24.54
CA PHE A 56 -29.24 -16.04 23.71
C PHE A 56 -30.13 -15.27 22.74
N ALA A 57 -30.06 -15.62 21.46
CA ALA A 57 -30.96 -15.12 20.44
C ALA A 57 -32.00 -16.20 20.11
N LYS A 58 -33.28 -15.81 20.13
CA LYS A 58 -34.40 -16.71 19.87
C LYS A 58 -35.16 -16.31 18.60
N GLY A 59 -35.05 -17.15 17.58
CA GLY A 59 -35.69 -16.93 16.28
C GLY A 59 -35.06 -15.79 15.47
N PHE A 60 -35.70 -15.46 14.34
CA PHE A 60 -35.14 -14.55 13.34
C PHE A 60 -35.21 -13.06 13.69
N GLU A 61 -36.13 -12.66 14.56
CA GLU A 61 -36.26 -11.24 14.96
C GLU A 61 -35.08 -10.78 15.81
N ASP A 62 -34.63 -11.61 16.75
CA ASP A 62 -33.44 -11.33 17.56
C ASP A 62 -32.17 -11.30 16.70
N LEU A 63 -32.12 -12.15 15.66
CA LEU A 63 -31.04 -12.13 14.68
C LEU A 63 -31.07 -10.86 13.84
N LYS A 64 -32.25 -10.42 13.39
CA LYS A 64 -32.40 -9.15 12.66
C LYS A 64 -31.95 -7.96 13.52
N LYS A 65 -32.38 -7.90 14.78
CA LYS A 65 -31.95 -6.84 15.72
C LYS A 65 -30.43 -6.78 15.84
N ARG A 66 -29.76 -7.94 15.88
CA ARG A 66 -28.29 -8.01 15.91
C ARG A 66 -27.64 -7.48 14.64
N VAL A 67 -28.19 -7.81 13.47
CA VAL A 67 -27.70 -7.28 12.19
C VAL A 67 -27.84 -5.75 12.19
N ASP A 68 -28.98 -5.23 12.65
CA ASP A 68 -29.21 -3.78 12.73
C ASP A 68 -28.24 -3.10 13.72
N GLU A 69 -27.95 -3.72 14.88
CA GLU A 69 -26.95 -3.26 15.86
C GLU A 69 -25.52 -3.28 15.27
N GLN A 70 -25.16 -4.34 14.55
CA GLN A 70 -23.86 -4.46 13.88
C GLN A 70 -23.69 -3.41 12.78
N ASP A 71 -24.71 -3.20 11.96
CA ASP A 71 -24.71 -2.17 10.92
C ASP A 71 -24.57 -0.77 11.51
N ALA A 72 -25.24 -0.49 12.63
CA ALA A 72 -25.08 0.77 13.35
C ALA A 72 -23.65 0.96 13.87
N ALA A 73 -23.05 -0.09 14.45
CA ALA A 73 -21.66 -0.06 14.92
C ALA A 73 -20.66 0.16 13.78
N ILE A 74 -20.84 -0.51 12.65
CA ILE A 74 -20.01 -0.33 11.44
C ILE A 74 -20.13 1.11 10.92
N LYS A 75 -21.36 1.63 10.83
CA LYS A 75 -21.62 3.02 10.40
C LYS A 75 -20.97 4.05 11.33
N GLY A 76 -20.97 3.82 12.64
CA GLY A 76 -20.29 4.69 13.61
C GLY A 76 -18.76 4.60 13.56
N THR A 77 -18.23 3.43 13.22
CA THR A 77 -16.78 3.16 13.20
C THR A 77 -16.10 3.63 11.92
N ARG A 78 -16.78 3.50 10.77
CA ARG A 78 -16.28 3.92 9.46
C ARG A 78 -15.74 5.37 9.40
N PRO A 79 -16.45 6.40 9.91
CA PRO A 79 -15.97 7.79 9.87
C PRO A 79 -14.76 8.06 10.78
N ILE A 80 -14.39 7.14 11.69
CA ILE A 80 -13.19 7.25 12.52
C ILE A 80 -11.96 6.77 11.73
N PHE A 81 -12.10 5.67 10.99
CA PHE A 81 -10.99 5.09 10.23
C PHE A 81 -10.64 5.90 8.98
N THR A 82 -11.63 6.42 8.25
CA THR A 82 -11.39 7.15 7.00
C THR A 82 -10.49 8.39 7.14
N PRO A 83 -10.66 9.30 8.11
CA PRO A 83 -9.75 10.43 8.27
C PRO A 83 -8.35 9.99 8.71
N LEU A 84 -8.25 8.93 9.53
CA LEU A 84 -6.96 8.42 9.98
C LEU A 84 -6.14 7.86 8.81
N THR A 85 -6.75 7.01 7.98
CA THR A 85 -6.09 6.46 6.79
C THR A 85 -5.68 7.57 5.83
N ASN A 86 -6.55 8.56 5.62
CA ASN A 86 -6.26 9.68 4.74
C ASN A 86 -5.14 10.58 5.30
N ALA A 87 -5.11 10.82 6.61
CA ALA A 87 -4.06 11.60 7.24
C ALA A 87 -2.69 10.91 7.14
N ILE A 88 -2.63 9.59 7.35
CA ILE A 88 -1.42 8.80 7.18
C ILE A 88 -0.95 8.86 5.72
N TYR A 89 -1.86 8.62 4.78
CA TYR A 89 -1.57 8.65 3.35
C TYR A 89 -1.05 10.03 2.92
N HIS A 90 -1.75 11.10 3.28
CA HIS A 90 -1.37 12.47 2.93
C HIS A 90 -0.01 12.86 3.51
N LYS A 91 0.25 12.52 4.79
CA LYS A 91 1.55 12.78 5.43
C LYS A 91 2.69 12.03 4.73
N HIS A 92 2.43 10.81 4.27
CA HIS A 92 3.42 10.03 3.53
C HIS A 92 3.70 10.65 2.15
N GLN A 93 2.65 10.80 1.34
CA GLN A 93 2.76 11.25 -0.06
C GLN A 93 3.29 12.69 -0.17
N VAL A 94 2.64 13.64 0.51
CA VAL A 94 2.97 15.07 0.36
C VAL A 94 4.12 15.47 1.27
N GLY A 95 4.15 14.92 2.48
CA GLY A 95 5.13 15.32 3.49
C GLY A 95 6.46 14.59 3.38
N THR A 96 6.42 13.25 3.30
CA THR A 96 7.61 12.42 3.50
C THR A 96 8.38 12.23 2.20
N ILE A 97 7.70 11.88 1.11
CA ILE A 97 8.34 11.62 -0.19
C ILE A 97 9.03 12.89 -0.71
N VAL A 98 8.33 14.03 -0.70
CA VAL A 98 8.88 15.32 -1.15
C VAL A 98 10.12 15.71 -0.34
N LYS A 99 10.07 15.58 0.99
CA LYS A 99 11.23 15.87 1.86
C LYS A 99 12.37 14.89 1.61
N MET A 100 12.08 13.60 1.42
CA MET A 100 13.10 12.61 1.11
C MET A 100 13.82 12.95 -0.19
N GLU A 101 13.10 13.34 -1.24
CA GLU A 101 13.70 13.75 -2.50
C GLU A 101 14.55 15.02 -2.36
N ALA A 102 14.04 16.02 -1.63
CA ALA A 102 14.80 17.24 -1.34
C ALA A 102 16.09 16.93 -0.56
N TYR A 103 16.04 16.03 0.41
CA TYR A 103 17.23 15.58 1.15
C TYR A 103 18.20 14.80 0.27
N LYS A 104 17.72 13.94 -0.64
CA LYS A 104 18.58 13.25 -1.61
C LYS A 104 19.33 14.25 -2.50
N ARG A 105 18.64 15.25 -3.03
CA ARG A 105 19.24 16.32 -3.86
C ARG A 105 20.28 17.11 -3.07
N ARG A 106 19.93 17.56 -1.87
CA ARG A 106 20.84 18.30 -0.98
C ARG A 106 22.06 17.47 -0.57
N ASN A 107 21.88 16.17 -0.32
CA ASN A 107 22.97 15.26 -0.01
C ASN A 107 23.95 15.14 -1.18
N MET A 108 23.45 14.97 -2.41
CA MET A 108 24.28 14.91 -3.61
C MET A 108 25.05 16.22 -3.85
N GLU A 109 24.40 17.38 -3.67
CA GLU A 109 25.04 18.69 -3.76
C GLU A 109 26.13 18.88 -2.72
N LEU A 110 25.85 18.54 -1.45
CA LEU A 110 26.82 18.64 -0.37
C LEU A 110 28.00 17.68 -0.57
N ALA A 111 27.73 16.44 -0.97
CA ALA A 111 28.77 15.46 -1.27
C ALA A 111 29.72 15.97 -2.38
N SER A 112 29.16 16.50 -3.47
CA SER A 112 29.95 17.10 -4.55
C SER A 112 30.78 18.30 -4.07
N ARG A 113 30.19 19.19 -3.26
CA ARG A 113 30.89 20.36 -2.71
C ARG A 113 32.02 19.99 -1.76
N VAL A 114 31.78 19.00 -0.89
CA VAL A 114 32.80 18.51 0.06
C VAL A 114 33.94 17.85 -0.72
N MET A 115 33.62 16.95 -1.65
CA MET A 115 34.62 16.28 -2.49
C MET A 115 35.48 17.30 -3.24
N LYS A 116 34.85 18.29 -3.89
CA LYS A 116 35.58 19.36 -4.59
C LYS A 116 36.55 20.10 -3.66
N LYS A 117 36.10 20.49 -2.46
CA LYS A 117 36.93 21.22 -1.50
C LYS A 117 38.10 20.38 -1.01
N VAL A 118 37.84 19.13 -0.62
CA VAL A 118 38.87 18.21 -0.12
C VAL A 118 39.94 18.01 -1.18
N GLU A 119 39.56 17.75 -2.44
CA GLU A 119 40.54 17.57 -3.51
C GLU A 119 41.30 18.85 -3.84
N THR A 120 40.65 20.03 -3.83
CA THR A 120 41.37 21.30 -4.07
C THR A 120 42.40 21.61 -2.98
N LEU A 121 42.10 21.26 -1.72
CA LEU A 121 43.05 21.45 -0.61
C LEU A 121 44.17 20.43 -0.67
N ARG A 122 43.86 19.18 -1.03
CA ARG A 122 44.85 18.12 -1.23
C ARG A 122 45.82 18.46 -2.36
N ALA A 123 45.33 18.99 -3.48
CA ALA A 123 46.14 19.32 -4.64
C ALA A 123 46.92 20.64 -4.50
N LEU A 124 46.72 21.41 -3.42
CA LEU A 124 47.36 22.71 -3.26
C LEU A 124 48.86 22.54 -2.99
N GLY A 125 49.69 22.98 -3.94
CA GLY A 125 51.15 22.93 -3.84
C GLY A 125 51.78 21.57 -4.15
N ILE A 126 50.98 20.58 -4.60
CA ILE A 126 51.45 19.29 -5.06
C ILE A 126 51.42 19.28 -6.59
N PRO A 127 52.51 18.90 -7.29
CA PRO A 127 52.49 18.75 -8.74
C PRO A 127 51.56 17.60 -9.16
N SER A 128 51.02 17.69 -10.38
CA SER A 128 50.09 16.69 -10.94
C SER A 128 50.70 15.29 -10.87
N VAL A 129 49.94 14.35 -10.30
CA VAL A 129 50.33 12.93 -10.19
C VAL A 129 49.98 12.23 -11.52
N PRO A 130 50.77 11.25 -12.01
CA PRO A 130 50.46 10.54 -13.26
C PRO A 130 49.07 9.88 -13.26
N GLU A 131 48.58 9.43 -12.11
CA GLU A 131 47.23 8.89 -11.95
C GLU A 131 46.14 9.95 -12.21
N GLU A 132 46.39 11.21 -11.85
CA GLU A 132 45.50 12.34 -12.10
C GLU A 132 45.43 12.67 -13.59
N GLU A 133 46.55 12.56 -14.31
CA GLU A 133 46.60 12.76 -15.75
C GLU A 133 45.76 11.71 -16.49
N VAL A 134 45.88 10.43 -16.11
CA VAL A 134 45.02 9.37 -16.66
C VAL A 134 43.54 9.64 -16.38
N PHE A 135 43.21 10.13 -15.18
CA PHE A 135 41.84 10.49 -14.84
C PHE A 135 41.33 11.68 -15.64
N ARG A 136 42.17 12.70 -15.84
CA ARG A 136 41.88 13.87 -16.68
C ARG A 136 41.61 13.48 -18.13
N ASP A 137 42.41 12.59 -18.69
CA ASP A 137 42.23 12.09 -20.06
C ASP A 137 40.90 11.34 -20.22
N ARG A 138 40.52 10.54 -19.23
CA ARG A 138 39.19 9.88 -19.20
C ARG A 138 38.06 10.91 -19.15
N LEU A 139 38.17 11.94 -18.30
CA LEU A 139 37.18 13.01 -18.22
C LEU A 139 37.08 13.82 -19.53
N GLN A 140 38.21 14.09 -20.19
CA GLN A 140 38.23 14.79 -21.46
C GLN A 140 37.59 13.96 -22.57
N THR A 141 37.83 12.64 -22.57
CA THR A 141 37.21 11.69 -23.51
C THR A 141 35.69 11.66 -23.33
N LEU A 142 35.22 11.46 -22.10
CA LEU A 142 33.80 11.51 -21.76
C LEU A 142 33.16 12.86 -22.14
N ARG A 143 33.87 13.96 -21.87
CA ARG A 143 33.38 15.29 -22.23
C ARG A 143 33.26 15.47 -23.74
N ARG A 144 34.22 14.93 -24.51
CA ARG A 144 34.20 14.97 -25.96
C ARG A 144 33.02 14.16 -26.49
N GLU A 145 32.82 12.93 -26.03
CA GLU A 145 31.68 12.07 -26.40
C GLU A 145 30.34 12.76 -26.13
N LEU A 146 30.17 13.36 -24.95
CA LEU A 146 28.93 14.06 -24.59
C LEU A 146 28.69 15.37 -25.37
N ASN A 147 29.72 15.88 -26.06
CA ASN A 147 29.65 17.09 -26.88
C ASN A 147 29.64 16.82 -28.39
N GLN A 148 29.70 15.56 -28.82
CA GLN A 148 29.64 15.27 -30.26
C GLN A 148 28.32 15.79 -30.85
N PRO A 149 28.30 16.27 -32.10
CA PRO A 149 27.08 16.77 -32.73
C PRO A 149 26.02 15.65 -32.89
N ASP A 150 26.43 14.40 -33.12
CA ASP A 150 25.56 13.21 -33.15
C ASP A 150 25.26 12.63 -31.74
N SER A 151 25.52 13.41 -30.69
CA SER A 151 25.44 12.95 -29.29
C SER A 151 24.02 12.73 -28.79
N SER A 152 23.97 12.21 -27.56
CA SER A 152 22.79 12.12 -26.71
C SER A 152 21.93 13.39 -26.68
N LYS A 153 22.50 14.59 -26.81
CA LYS A 153 21.72 15.84 -26.82
C LYS A 153 20.83 15.99 -28.06
N SER A 154 21.37 15.63 -29.23
CA SER A 154 20.59 15.66 -30.48
C SER A 154 19.47 14.63 -30.43
N ARG A 155 19.78 13.40 -29.97
CA ARG A 155 18.79 12.34 -29.77
C ARG A 155 17.74 12.69 -28.72
N LEU A 156 18.11 13.38 -27.64
CA LEU A 156 17.16 13.85 -26.63
C LEU A 156 16.22 14.92 -27.20
N ASN A 157 16.72 15.84 -28.01
CA ASN A 157 15.89 16.84 -28.68
C ASN A 157 14.93 16.17 -29.67
N GLU A 158 15.39 15.16 -30.41
CA GLU A 158 14.56 14.34 -31.30
C GLU A 158 13.44 13.62 -30.52
N ILE A 159 13.77 12.90 -29.45
CA ILE A 159 12.77 12.23 -28.58
C ILE A 159 11.79 13.25 -28.00
N THR A 160 12.28 14.41 -27.55
CA THR A 160 11.42 15.47 -27.00
C THR A 160 10.46 16.00 -28.06
N SER A 161 10.93 16.16 -29.30
CA SER A 161 10.06 16.57 -30.42
C SER A 161 9.04 15.49 -30.79
N LEU A 162 9.42 14.20 -30.78
CA LEU A 162 8.51 13.08 -31.04
C LEU A 162 7.41 12.99 -29.99
N VAL A 163 7.77 13.11 -28.69
CA VAL A 163 6.80 13.12 -27.60
C VAL A 163 5.83 14.28 -27.76
N ARG A 164 6.34 15.48 -28.06
CA ARG A 164 5.49 16.66 -28.28
C ARG A 164 4.53 16.48 -29.46
N MET A 165 5.01 15.94 -30.59
CA MET A 165 4.15 15.67 -31.74
C MET A 165 3.10 14.61 -31.43
N GLN A 166 3.45 13.59 -30.64
CA GLN A 166 2.51 12.56 -30.22
C GLN A 166 1.41 13.14 -29.32
N ASP A 167 1.77 14.03 -28.38
CA ASP A 167 0.81 14.75 -27.54
C ASP A 167 -0.13 15.61 -28.40
N GLU A 168 0.43 16.39 -29.34
CA GLU A 168 -0.35 17.23 -30.26
C GLU A 168 -1.29 16.39 -31.17
N MET A 169 -0.86 15.20 -31.61
CA MET A 169 -1.70 14.25 -32.35
C MET A 169 -2.83 13.65 -31.49
N GLN A 170 -2.57 13.38 -30.22
CA GLN A 170 -3.59 12.90 -29.28
C GLN A 170 -4.64 13.98 -29.00
N ASP A 171 -4.23 15.24 -28.88
CA ASP A 171 -5.13 16.38 -28.66
C ASP A 171 -6.04 16.63 -29.88
N LEU A 172 -5.50 16.58 -31.11
CA LEU A 172 -6.30 16.72 -32.34
C LEU A 172 -7.29 15.57 -32.57
N ASN A 173 -6.96 14.37 -32.07
CA ASN A 173 -7.88 13.24 -32.09
C ASN A 173 -9.04 13.39 -31.08
N TYR A 174 -8.93 14.31 -30.11
CA TYR A 174 -10.04 14.68 -29.21
C TYR A 174 -10.92 15.81 -29.77
N ASP A 175 -10.37 16.73 -30.58
CA ASP A 175 -11.12 17.87 -31.13
C ASP A 175 -11.96 17.55 -32.39
N THR A 176 -11.73 16.42 -33.05
CA THR A 176 -12.47 15.99 -34.27
C THR A 176 -13.74 15.19 -33.97
N ILE A 177 -14.23 15.23 -32.73
CA ILE A 177 -15.46 14.57 -32.32
C ILE A 177 -16.65 15.48 -32.65
N ASP A 178 -17.22 15.31 -33.85
CA ASP A 178 -18.50 15.92 -34.22
C ASP A 178 -19.63 15.46 -33.26
N GLU A 179 -20.58 16.35 -32.96
CA GLU A 179 -21.74 16.11 -32.08
C GLU A 179 -22.52 14.82 -32.41
N GLU A 180 -22.51 14.39 -33.68
CA GLU A 180 -23.19 13.19 -34.16
C GLU A 180 -22.39 11.88 -33.89
N ASN A 181 -21.08 12.00 -33.63
CA ASN A 181 -20.21 10.90 -33.22
C ASN A 181 -20.04 10.82 -31.68
N MET A 182 -20.46 11.84 -30.93
CA MET A 182 -20.47 11.82 -29.47
C MET A 182 -21.32 10.68 -28.91
N ASP A 183 -22.48 10.36 -29.50
CA ASP A 183 -23.35 9.26 -29.05
C ASP A 183 -22.77 7.87 -29.34
N LYS A 184 -21.95 7.73 -30.38
CA LYS A 184 -21.26 6.47 -30.70
C LYS A 184 -20.01 6.26 -29.84
N ILE A 185 -19.42 7.34 -29.32
CA ILE A 185 -18.32 7.32 -28.35
C ILE A 185 -18.85 7.23 -26.91
N PHE A 186 -20.09 7.67 -26.65
CA PHE A 186 -20.80 7.47 -25.38
C PHE A 186 -21.41 6.07 -25.24
N GLN A 187 -21.35 5.22 -26.28
CA GLN A 187 -21.13 3.79 -26.02
C GLN A 187 -19.67 3.65 -25.56
N PRO A 188 -19.43 3.32 -24.28
CA PRO A 188 -18.16 3.54 -23.62
C PRO A 188 -17.08 2.61 -24.20
N THR A 189 -16.48 3.02 -25.31
CA THR A 189 -15.11 2.66 -25.70
C THR A 189 -14.10 3.59 -25.01
N SER A 190 -14.58 4.56 -24.24
CA SER A 190 -13.98 4.86 -22.95
C SER A 190 -14.28 3.67 -22.04
N VAL A 191 -13.44 2.66 -22.11
CA VAL A 191 -13.36 1.67 -21.06
C VAL A 191 -12.95 2.43 -19.80
N SER A 192 -13.94 2.98 -19.11
CA SER A 192 -13.75 3.66 -17.85
C SER A 192 -13.04 2.65 -16.96
N VAL A 193 -11.89 3.06 -16.45
CA VAL A 193 -11.10 2.27 -15.50
C VAL A 193 -11.97 1.81 -14.31
N SER A 194 -13.09 2.51 -14.05
CA SER A 194 -14.10 2.11 -13.07
C SER A 194 -14.99 0.92 -13.49
N LEU A 195 -15.25 0.70 -14.79
CA LEU A 195 -16.10 -0.40 -15.26
C LEU A 195 -15.33 -1.73 -15.43
N ILE A 196 -14.04 -1.71 -15.82
CA ILE A 196 -13.17 -2.91 -15.75
C ILE A 196 -12.98 -3.36 -14.29
N GLY A 197 -12.95 -2.39 -13.36
CA GLY A 197 -12.86 -2.67 -11.93
C GLY A 197 -14.09 -3.41 -11.38
N ALA A 198 -15.27 -3.23 -11.99
CA ALA A 198 -16.55 -3.71 -11.46
C ALA A 198 -16.95 -5.10 -11.98
N THR A 199 -16.51 -5.51 -13.17
CA THR A 199 -16.87 -6.80 -13.78
C THR A 199 -15.90 -7.91 -13.42
N ILE A 200 -15.93 -8.37 -12.15
CA ILE A 200 -15.50 -9.70 -11.67
C ILE A 200 -14.00 -10.06 -11.84
N GLY A 201 -13.24 -9.38 -12.71
CA GLY A 201 -11.81 -9.61 -13.00
C GLY A 201 -10.87 -8.52 -12.48
N GLY A 202 -11.36 -7.30 -12.24
CA GLY A 202 -10.53 -6.20 -11.73
C GLY A 202 -10.00 -6.42 -10.31
N THR A 203 -10.82 -6.97 -9.41
CA THR A 203 -10.40 -7.31 -8.05
C THR A 203 -9.43 -8.51 -8.02
N CYS A 204 -9.68 -9.52 -8.87
CA CYS A 204 -8.78 -10.67 -9.01
C CYS A 204 -7.42 -10.24 -9.58
N PHE A 205 -7.41 -9.42 -10.63
CA PHE A 205 -6.18 -8.94 -11.25
C PHE A 205 -5.36 -8.05 -10.31
N THR A 206 -6.01 -7.11 -9.60
CA THR A 206 -5.32 -6.30 -8.59
C THR A 206 -4.79 -7.13 -7.43
N GLN A 207 -5.52 -8.16 -7.00
CA GLN A 207 -5.05 -9.11 -5.99
C GLN A 207 -3.85 -9.93 -6.47
N VAL A 208 -3.86 -10.41 -7.73
CA VAL A 208 -2.72 -11.13 -8.32
C VAL A 208 -1.50 -10.21 -8.42
N LEU A 209 -1.67 -8.97 -8.85
CA LEU A 209 -0.58 -7.98 -8.88
C LEU A 209 -0.03 -7.69 -7.49
N GLN A 210 -0.89 -7.59 -6.47
CA GLN A 210 -0.45 -7.44 -5.10
C GLN A 210 0.36 -8.66 -4.62
N GLN A 211 -0.13 -9.87 -4.90
CA GLN A 211 0.58 -11.10 -4.53
C GLN A 211 1.93 -11.21 -5.25
N GLN A 212 1.99 -10.81 -6.53
CA GLN A 212 3.24 -10.74 -7.28
C GLN A 212 4.20 -9.70 -6.70
N GLN A 213 3.70 -8.52 -6.33
CA GLN A 213 4.50 -7.49 -5.68
C GLN A 213 5.09 -7.98 -4.35
N GLU A 214 4.28 -8.63 -3.51
CA GLU A 214 4.74 -9.22 -2.25
C GLU A 214 5.79 -10.33 -2.49
N GLY A 215 5.57 -11.17 -3.50
CA GLY A 215 6.53 -12.19 -3.91
C GLY A 215 7.86 -11.61 -4.37
N LEU A 216 7.84 -10.57 -5.21
CA LEU A 216 9.03 -9.88 -5.69
C LEU A 216 9.79 -9.18 -4.56
N VAL A 217 9.08 -8.54 -3.63
CA VAL A 217 9.70 -7.94 -2.43
C VAL A 217 10.43 -9.02 -1.63
N ARG A 218 9.79 -10.16 -1.36
CA ARG A 218 10.42 -11.25 -0.62
C ARG A 218 11.64 -11.84 -1.34
N LEU A 219 11.56 -12.03 -2.65
CA LEU A 219 12.71 -12.50 -3.44
C LEU A 219 13.84 -11.49 -3.40
N THR A 220 13.54 -10.20 -3.48
CA THR A 220 14.54 -9.13 -3.38
C THR A 220 15.21 -9.15 -2.00
N GLU A 221 14.45 -9.32 -0.92
CA GLU A 221 14.99 -9.44 0.45
C GLU A 221 15.90 -10.66 0.61
N ILE A 222 15.52 -11.81 0.04
CA ILE A 222 16.34 -13.02 0.07
C ILE A 222 17.65 -12.78 -0.69
N VAL A 223 17.58 -12.26 -1.92
CA VAL A 223 18.77 -11.98 -2.72
C VAL A 223 19.68 -10.96 -2.04
N MET A 224 19.12 -9.92 -1.41
CA MET A 224 19.91 -8.96 -0.65
C MET A 224 20.60 -9.59 0.55
N ARG A 225 19.94 -10.52 1.25
CA ARG A 225 20.54 -11.27 2.36
C ARG A 225 21.64 -12.22 1.87
N ASP A 226 21.39 -12.96 0.81
CA ASP A 226 22.37 -13.87 0.22
C ASP A 226 23.61 -13.09 -0.29
N LEU A 227 23.41 -11.89 -0.85
CA LEU A 227 24.50 -10.99 -1.21
C LEU A 227 25.29 -10.50 0.01
N GLN A 228 24.63 -10.25 1.14
CA GLN A 228 25.31 -9.90 2.38
C GLN A 228 26.11 -11.09 2.92
N ASP A 229 25.50 -12.28 2.96
CA ASP A 229 26.12 -13.50 3.47
C ASP A 229 27.32 -13.91 2.61
N THR A 230 27.21 -13.84 1.29
CA THR A 230 28.33 -14.11 0.38
C THR A 230 29.48 -13.11 0.55
N ASN A 231 29.18 -11.82 0.74
CA ASN A 231 30.20 -10.82 1.07
C ASN A 231 30.87 -11.10 2.42
N LEU A 232 30.11 -11.54 3.44
CA LEU A 232 30.69 -11.94 4.73
C LEU A 232 31.59 -13.17 4.58
N MET A 233 31.19 -14.17 3.79
CA MET A 233 32.00 -15.35 3.52
C MET A 233 33.29 -14.99 2.78
N LEU A 234 33.23 -14.15 1.75
CA LEU A 234 34.41 -13.65 1.02
C LEU A 234 35.37 -12.89 1.94
N ASN A 235 34.85 -12.01 2.78
CA ASN A 235 35.67 -11.26 3.73
C ASN A 235 36.27 -12.17 4.81
N SER A 236 35.56 -13.21 5.25
CA SER A 236 36.09 -14.21 6.20
C SER A 236 37.17 -15.10 5.58
N ALA A 237 37.06 -15.39 4.28
CA ALA A 237 38.03 -16.21 3.54
C ALA A 237 39.30 -15.44 3.15
N MET A 238 39.23 -14.11 2.99
CA MET A 238 40.41 -13.25 2.75
C MET A 238 41.12 -12.78 4.04
N GLY A 239 40.58 -13.15 5.22
CA GLY A 239 41.14 -12.80 6.53
C GLY A 239 42.01 -13.87 7.19
N LEU A 240 42.36 -14.95 6.48
CA LEU A 240 43.34 -15.98 6.85
C LEU A 240 44.51 -15.95 5.86
#